data_AF-A0A1V9QLB4-F1
#
_entry.id   AF-A0A1V9QLB4-F1
#
_cell.length_a   1.000
_cell.length_b   1.000
_cell.length_c   1.000
_cell.angle_alpha   90.00
_cell.angle_beta   90.00
_cell.angle_gamma   90.00
#
_symmetry.space_group_name_H-M   'P 1'
#
loop_
_entity.id
_entity.type
_entity.pdbx_description
1 polymer ?
#
loop_
_entity_poly.entity_id
_entity_poly.type
_entity_poly.pdbx_seq_one_letter_code
_entity_poly.pdbx_strand_id
1 'polypeptide(L)'
;MEEKPSYYSILTADVRYDERLKKYADCKVLFSEITALSNKYGYCTASNGYFARLYDRPKPTISRWINLLIKLGYLKSEMIYKENSKEIKERRLYPITTPMNADNNRGINTSVKGGINTDNNRGINTSVKDNITSINTINNNITTTTGTTEIGSIYEFWESNVGSLSPYLYEEIQAIYDDWKEVSKQPKEMILESIKMALDKGVRNISYIKTILKRWYDNRIYNIEDLKADQERFEKSKENKYNKKTKKGNAAGYDAKQWTYLSEEEEMRRFFGDN
;
A
#
# COMPACT_ATOMS: atom_id res chain seq x y z
N MET A 1 30.52 -0.66 12.25
CA MET A 1 30.73 0.74 12.66
C MET A 1 29.49 1.20 13.39
N GLU A 2 29.64 1.77 14.58
CA GLU A 2 28.52 2.27 15.36
C GLU A 2 28.11 3.64 14.80
N GLU A 3 26.90 3.74 14.23
CA GLU A 3 26.38 5.00 13.69
C GLU A 3 26.00 5.91 14.88
N LYS A 4 26.82 6.93 15.13
CA LYS A 4 26.55 7.95 16.16
C LYS A 4 25.91 9.18 15.51
N PRO A 5 24.70 9.60 15.95
CA PRO A 5 24.07 10.82 15.47
C PRO A 5 24.90 12.06 15.80
N SER A 6 24.70 13.14 15.04
CA SER A 6 25.23 14.45 15.40
C SER A 6 24.60 14.98 16.69
N TYR A 7 25.28 15.92 17.36
CA TYR A 7 24.80 16.53 18.63
C TYR A 7 23.41 17.17 18.51
N TYR A 8 23.05 17.65 17.32
CA TYR A 8 21.73 18.15 16.99
C TYR A 8 21.17 17.45 15.76
N SER A 9 19.84 17.45 15.65
CA SER A 9 19.09 16.95 14.51
C SER A 9 18.17 18.05 13.96
N ILE A 10 17.79 17.97 12.67
CA ILE A 10 16.96 18.98 12.02
C ILE A 10 15.54 18.42 11.85
N LEU A 11 14.57 19.06 12.48
CA LEU A 11 13.15 18.83 12.22
C LEU A 11 12.60 20.01 11.42
N THR A 12 12.32 19.82 10.13
CA THR A 12 11.82 20.88 9.26
C THR A 12 10.42 21.32 9.68
N ALA A 13 10.05 22.57 9.38
CA ALA A 13 8.72 23.10 9.68
C ALA A 13 7.62 22.27 9.02
N ASP A 14 7.85 21.82 7.78
CA ASP A 14 6.90 20.99 7.03
C ASP A 14 6.59 19.69 7.78
N VAL A 15 7.60 18.98 8.27
CA VAL A 15 7.38 17.73 9.05
C VAL A 15 6.84 18.03 10.44
N ARG A 16 7.32 19.10 11.09
CA ARG A 16 6.91 19.51 12.44
C ARG A 16 5.42 19.82 12.50
N TYR A 17 4.90 20.56 11.52
CA TYR A 17 3.53 21.05 11.52
C TYR A 17 2.57 20.26 10.61
N ASP A 18 3.03 19.23 9.89
CA ASP A 18 2.14 18.36 9.11
C ASP A 18 1.07 17.71 10.02
N GLU A 19 -0.20 17.99 9.71
CA GLU A 19 -1.37 17.45 10.39
C GLU A 19 -1.53 15.95 10.16
N ARG A 20 -1.10 15.43 9.01
CA ARG A 20 -1.12 13.99 8.67
C ARG A 20 -0.23 13.19 9.62
N LEU A 21 0.78 13.83 10.20
CA LEU A 21 1.70 13.26 11.18
C LEU A 21 1.32 13.56 12.64
N LYS A 22 0.17 14.21 12.91
CA LYS A 22 -0.23 14.64 14.26
C LYS A 22 -0.30 13.49 15.28
N LYS A 23 -0.73 12.30 14.86
CA LYS A 23 -0.80 11.10 15.71
C LYS A 23 0.53 10.34 15.81
N TYR A 24 1.56 10.78 15.10
CA TYR A 24 2.84 10.07 14.94
C TYR A 24 4.01 10.96 15.39
N ALA A 25 3.98 11.43 16.64
CA ALA A 25 5.04 12.29 17.19
C ALA A 25 6.44 11.65 17.08
N ASP A 26 6.58 10.38 17.48
CA ASP A 26 7.84 9.62 17.38
C ASP A 26 8.32 9.48 15.92
N CYS A 27 7.40 9.46 14.94
CA CYS A 27 7.76 9.44 13.52
C CYS A 27 8.41 10.76 13.08
N LYS A 28 7.97 11.90 13.64
CA LYS A 28 8.61 13.20 13.41
C LYS A 28 10.02 13.22 13.97
N VAL A 29 10.22 12.66 15.16
CA VAL A 29 11.57 12.51 15.77
C VAL A 29 12.44 11.56 14.95
N LEU A 30 11.87 10.46 14.44
CA LEU A 30 12.57 9.56 13.51
C LEU A 30 13.10 10.30 12.28
N PHE A 31 12.29 11.18 11.68
CA PHE A 31 12.74 12.00 10.57
C PHE A 31 13.95 12.86 10.95
N SER A 32 13.92 13.54 12.12
CA SER A 32 15.05 14.36 12.54
C SER A 32 16.32 13.51 12.75
N GLU A 33 16.23 12.31 13.32
CA GLU A 33 17.39 11.42 13.43
C GLU A 33 17.94 10.99 12.08
N ILE A 34 17.06 10.72 11.11
CA ILE A 34 17.48 10.44 9.73
C ILE A 34 18.23 11.64 9.15
N THR A 35 17.77 12.88 9.40
CA THR A 35 18.53 14.07 8.98
C THR A 35 19.90 14.15 9.64
N ALA A 36 20.01 13.89 10.94
CA ALA A 36 21.28 13.91 11.68
C ALA A 36 22.29 12.89 11.15
N LEU A 37 21.83 11.67 10.90
CA LEU A 37 22.64 10.59 10.33
C LEU A 37 22.98 10.83 8.85
N SER A 38 22.20 11.64 8.15
CA SER A 38 22.45 12.01 6.76
C SER A 38 23.52 13.10 6.61
N ASN A 39 23.90 13.80 7.68
CA ASN A 39 24.90 14.89 7.63
C ASN A 39 26.25 14.46 7.06
N LYS A 40 26.64 13.19 7.21
CA LYS A 40 27.95 12.70 6.76
C LYS A 40 28.04 12.51 5.25
N TYR A 41 26.98 12.01 4.62
CA TYR A 41 26.99 11.58 3.21
C TYR A 41 25.88 12.19 2.35
N GLY A 42 25.00 13.00 2.95
CA GLY A 42 23.74 13.44 2.34
C GLY A 42 22.61 12.40 2.42
N TYR A 43 22.86 11.24 3.04
CA TYR A 43 21.89 10.16 3.23
C TYR A 43 22.20 9.32 4.45
N CYS A 44 21.17 8.66 4.98
CA CYS A 44 21.24 7.77 6.12
C CYS A 44 21.29 6.31 5.68
N THR A 45 22.24 5.55 6.24
CA THR A 45 22.43 4.11 6.02
C THR A 45 21.87 3.23 7.14
N ALA A 46 21.37 3.83 8.22
CA ALA A 46 20.86 3.14 9.38
C ALA A 46 19.81 2.08 9.04
N SER A 47 19.98 0.90 9.63
CA SER A 47 19.02 -0.20 9.50
C SER A 47 17.77 0.05 10.36
N ASN A 48 16.65 -0.58 10.02
CA ASN A 48 15.46 -0.55 10.89
C ASN A 48 15.76 -1.14 12.29
N GLY A 49 16.74 -2.05 12.40
CA GLY A 49 17.18 -2.59 13.69
C GLY A 49 17.92 -1.56 14.56
N TYR A 50 18.63 -0.61 13.95
CA TYR A 50 19.25 0.50 14.66
C TYR A 50 18.19 1.38 15.32
N PHE A 51 17.24 1.88 14.53
CA PHE A 51 16.16 2.74 15.04
C PHE A 51 15.24 2.01 16.02
N ALA A 52 14.98 0.71 15.80
CA ALA A 52 14.19 -0.09 16.72
C ALA A 52 14.79 -0.11 18.14
N ARG A 53 16.11 -0.23 18.25
CA ARG A 53 16.82 -0.14 19.53
C ARG A 53 16.85 1.27 20.10
N LEU A 54 17.05 2.28 19.24
CA LEU A 54 17.11 3.68 19.66
C LEU A 54 15.79 4.16 20.27
N TYR A 55 14.66 3.76 19.69
CA TYR A 55 13.33 4.21 20.11
C TYR A 55 12.59 3.23 21.01
N ASP A 56 13.17 2.06 21.32
CA ASP A 56 12.48 0.94 21.95
C ASP A 56 11.14 0.61 21.25
N ARG A 57 11.21 0.48 19.92
CA ARG A 57 10.03 0.18 19.08
C ARG A 57 10.27 -1.06 18.23
N PRO A 58 9.22 -1.86 17.95
CA PRO A 58 9.34 -2.98 17.03
C PRO A 58 9.84 -2.54 15.64
N LYS A 59 10.73 -3.33 15.02
CA LYS A 59 11.20 -3.09 13.64
C LYS A 59 10.06 -2.83 12.63
N PRO A 60 8.90 -3.52 12.70
CA PRO A 60 7.77 -3.23 11.82
C PRO A 60 7.20 -1.82 12.00
N THR A 61 7.21 -1.26 13.21
CA THR A 61 6.76 0.11 13.49
C THR A 61 7.69 1.13 12.83
N ILE A 62 9.00 0.95 12.96
CA ILE A 62 9.99 1.78 12.26
C ILE A 62 9.79 1.71 10.74
N SER A 63 9.58 0.50 10.20
CA SER A 63 9.30 0.33 8.77
C SER A 63 8.07 1.11 8.32
N ARG A 64 6.97 1.04 9.09
CA ARG A 64 5.74 1.80 8.83
C ARG A 64 5.98 3.32 8.86
N TRP A 65 6.76 3.82 9.81
CA TRP A 65 7.09 5.25 9.90
C TRP A 65 7.94 5.73 8.73
N ILE A 66 8.97 4.99 8.34
CA ILE A 66 9.79 5.30 7.16
C ILE A 66 8.92 5.34 5.90
N ASN A 67 8.07 4.33 5.71
CA ASN A 67 7.16 4.28 4.56
C ASN A 67 6.14 5.42 4.56
N LEU A 68 5.66 5.84 5.73
CA LEU A 68 4.79 7.00 5.86
C LEU A 68 5.52 8.27 5.42
N LEU A 69 6.73 8.52 5.91
CA LEU A 69 7.53 9.68 5.51
C LEU A 69 7.87 9.67 4.02
N ILE A 70 8.12 8.51 3.42
CA ILE A 70 8.32 8.37 1.96
C ILE A 70 7.04 8.73 1.21
N LYS A 71 5.89 8.17 1.64
CA LYS A 71 4.58 8.44 1.01
C LYS A 71 4.21 9.92 1.06
N LEU A 72 4.59 10.62 2.13
CA LEU A 72 4.36 12.05 2.29
C LEU A 72 5.38 12.93 1.55
N GLY A 73 6.40 12.33 0.91
CA GLY A 73 7.42 13.04 0.15
C GLY A 73 8.55 13.64 1.00
N TYR A 74 8.65 13.26 2.28
CA TYR A 74 9.72 13.73 3.17
C TYR A 74 10.99 12.88 3.09
N LEU A 75 10.89 11.64 2.61
CA LEU A 75 12.03 10.75 2.42
C LEU A 75 12.03 10.14 1.01
N LYS A 76 13.23 9.92 0.47
CA LYS A 76 13.46 9.02 -0.67
C LYS A 76 14.28 7.82 -0.21
N SER A 77 13.93 6.62 -0.67
CA SER A 77 14.70 5.39 -0.39
C SER A 77 15.30 4.84 -1.68
N GLU A 78 16.58 4.52 -1.65
CA GLU A 78 17.30 3.85 -2.74
C GLU A 78 17.98 2.58 -2.22
N MET A 79 17.87 1.49 -2.97
CA MET A 79 18.57 0.23 -2.67
C MET A 79 19.79 0.12 -3.59
N ILE A 80 20.96 -0.07 -3.01
CA ILE A 80 22.21 -0.30 -3.73
C ILE A 80 22.53 -1.78 -3.64
N TYR A 81 22.80 -2.38 -4.79
CA TYR A 81 23.16 -3.79 -4.93
C TYR A 81 24.68 -3.95 -5.09
N LYS A 82 25.22 -5.11 -4.75
CA LYS A 82 26.61 -5.43 -5.05
C LYS A 82 26.79 -5.61 -6.55
N GLU A 83 27.99 -5.32 -7.05
CA GLU A 83 28.30 -5.48 -8.48
C GLU A 83 28.03 -6.92 -8.92
N ASN A 84 27.28 -7.06 -10.02
CA ASN A 84 26.92 -8.34 -10.64
C ASN A 84 26.12 -9.31 -9.74
N SER A 85 25.42 -8.81 -8.73
CA SER A 85 24.51 -9.66 -7.94
C SER A 85 23.18 -8.96 -7.62
N LYS A 86 22.16 -9.77 -7.30
CA LYS A 86 20.88 -9.29 -6.75
C LYS A 86 20.95 -9.06 -5.23
N GLU A 87 22.14 -9.12 -4.63
CA GLU A 87 22.32 -8.96 -3.20
C GLU A 87 22.36 -7.47 -2.83
N ILE A 88 21.50 -7.06 -1.90
CA ILE A 88 21.43 -5.68 -1.42
C ILE A 88 22.70 -5.38 -0.61
N LYS A 89 23.51 -4.45 -1.11
CA LYS A 89 24.69 -3.91 -0.43
C LYS A 89 24.28 -2.98 0.71
N GLU A 90 23.40 -2.02 0.42
CA GLU A 90 22.95 -1.04 1.40
C GLU A 90 21.65 -0.34 0.97
N ARG A 91 20.90 0.17 1.95
CA ARG A 91 19.77 1.07 1.73
C ARG A 91 20.20 2.49 2.08
N ARG A 92 19.91 3.45 1.21
CA ARG A 92 20.12 4.88 1.45
C ARG A 92 18.78 5.60 1.60
N LEU A 93 18.62 6.35 2.68
CA LEU A 93 17.48 7.21 2.94
C LEU A 93 17.90 8.67 2.80
N TYR A 94 17.24 9.41 1.91
CA TYR A 94 17.53 10.83 1.66
C TYR A 94 16.41 11.69 2.25
N PRO A 95 16.71 12.57 3.22
CA PRO A 95 15.77 13.56 3.71
C PRO A 95 15.51 14.64 2.66
N ILE A 96 14.23 14.87 2.37
CA ILE A 96 13.76 15.92 1.47
C ILE A 96 13.24 17.07 2.34
N THR A 97 13.99 18.18 2.37
CA THR A 97 13.69 19.34 3.22
C THR A 97 12.62 20.26 2.64
N THR A 98 12.36 20.17 1.34
CA THR A 98 11.23 20.81 0.64
C THR A 98 10.48 19.72 -0.13
N PRO A 99 9.44 19.09 0.44
CA PRO A 99 8.67 18.08 -0.29
C PRO A 99 8.11 18.74 -1.56
N MET A 100 8.28 18.10 -2.71
CA MET A 100 7.59 18.55 -3.93
C MET A 100 6.09 18.48 -3.67
N ASN A 101 5.42 19.64 -3.62
CA ASN A 101 3.96 19.71 -3.58
C ASN A 101 3.42 18.96 -4.79
N ALA A 102 2.66 17.89 -4.56
CA ALA A 102 2.06 17.06 -5.59
C ALA A 102 1.03 17.80 -6.49
N ASP A 103 0.74 19.08 -6.20
CA ASP A 103 -0.24 19.88 -6.94
C ASP A 103 0.37 21.05 -7.72
N ASN A 104 1.70 21.21 -7.72
CA ASN A 104 2.35 22.23 -8.55
C ASN A 104 3.08 21.57 -9.72
N ASN A 105 2.33 21.26 -10.78
CA ASN A 105 2.89 21.12 -12.12
C ASN A 105 3.39 22.50 -12.61
N ARG A 106 4.44 23.03 -11.97
CA ARG A 106 5.28 24.06 -12.56
C ARG A 106 6.38 23.32 -13.30
N GLY A 107 6.19 23.22 -14.61
CA GLY A 107 7.21 22.76 -15.52
C GLY A 107 8.55 23.39 -15.17
N ILE A 108 9.57 22.54 -15.04
CA ILE A 108 10.95 22.97 -15.04
C ILE A 108 11.21 23.53 -16.44
N ASN A 109 10.95 24.82 -16.63
CA ASN A 109 11.54 25.56 -17.72
C ASN A 109 13.00 25.82 -17.29
N THR A 110 13.92 24.98 -17.78
CA THR A 110 15.36 25.26 -17.77
C THR A 110 15.66 26.43 -18.69
N SER A 111 15.15 27.62 -18.37
CA SER A 111 15.56 28.88 -18.99
C SER A 111 15.30 30.05 -18.04
N VAL A 112 16.13 30.15 -17.00
CA VAL A 112 16.64 31.45 -16.54
C VAL A 112 18.09 31.23 -16.12
N LYS A 113 18.99 31.19 -17.11
CA LYS A 113 20.39 31.57 -16.89
C LYS A 113 20.45 33.09 -16.88
N GLY A 114 20.41 33.68 -15.70
CA GLY A 114 20.78 35.08 -15.51
C GLY A 114 22.27 35.20 -15.28
N GLY A 115 23.01 35.63 -16.32
CA GLY A 115 24.29 36.31 -16.22
C GLY A 115 25.56 35.45 -16.20
N ILE A 116 26.23 35.33 -17.35
CA ILE A 116 27.62 35.77 -17.59
C ILE A 116 27.78 35.83 -19.12
N ASN A 117 28.06 37.03 -19.62
CA ASN A 117 28.46 37.28 -21.00
C ASN A 117 29.85 36.68 -21.25
N THR A 118 30.05 36.07 -22.41
CA THR A 118 31.24 36.34 -23.24
C THR A 118 30.95 35.89 -24.67
N ASP A 119 31.08 36.84 -25.57
CA ASP A 119 31.08 36.69 -27.02
C ASP A 119 32.00 35.55 -27.47
N ASN A 120 31.55 34.74 -28.42
CA ASN A 120 32.40 34.26 -29.51
C ASN A 120 31.56 33.75 -30.68
N ASN A 121 31.48 34.61 -31.67
CA ASN A 121 31.10 34.37 -33.05
C ASN A 121 31.96 33.25 -33.67
N ARG A 122 31.32 32.16 -34.16
CA ARG A 122 31.73 31.41 -35.36
C ARG A 122 30.70 30.32 -35.68
N GLY A 123 30.08 30.44 -36.85
CA GLY A 123 29.20 29.42 -37.41
C GLY A 123 29.96 28.18 -37.91
N ILE A 124 29.20 27.12 -38.19
CA ILE A 124 29.20 26.34 -39.44
C ILE A 124 28.06 25.33 -39.33
N ASN A 125 27.20 25.36 -40.35
CA ASN A 125 26.17 24.38 -40.64
C ASN A 125 26.78 23.34 -41.60
N THR A 126 26.70 22.05 -41.29
CA THR A 126 26.60 20.95 -42.28
C THR A 126 26.48 19.58 -41.62
N SER A 127 25.34 18.94 -41.89
CA SER A 127 25.08 17.51 -42.02
C SER A 127 26.20 16.51 -41.66
N VAL A 128 25.94 15.68 -40.65
CA VAL A 128 26.39 14.28 -40.67
C VAL A 128 25.17 13.38 -40.51
N LYS A 129 25.10 12.48 -41.48
CA LYS A 129 24.11 11.49 -41.80
C LYS A 129 24.14 10.32 -40.79
N ASP A 130 22.94 9.90 -40.39
CA ASP A 130 22.51 8.59 -39.89
C ASP A 130 23.35 7.86 -38.82
N ASN A 131 22.78 7.77 -37.61
CA ASN A 131 22.71 6.46 -36.95
C ASN A 131 21.37 6.28 -36.20
N ILE A 132 20.70 5.22 -36.62
CA ILE A 132 19.43 4.66 -36.21
C ILE A 132 19.44 4.27 -34.73
N THR A 133 18.42 4.63 -33.95
CA THR A 133 17.64 3.64 -33.16
C THR A 133 16.26 4.20 -32.79
N SER A 134 15.32 4.01 -33.71
CA SER A 134 13.90 3.92 -33.38
C SER A 134 13.59 2.45 -33.09
N ILE A 135 12.85 2.20 -32.00
CA ILE A 135 12.06 1.00 -31.70
C ILE A 135 12.83 -0.22 -31.17
N ASN A 136 12.47 -0.64 -29.95
CA ASN A 136 11.94 -2.00 -29.72
C ASN A 136 11.22 -2.09 -28.37
N THR A 137 9.89 -2.12 -28.44
CA THR A 137 9.10 -3.07 -27.66
C THR A 137 9.76 -4.44 -27.79
N ILE A 138 10.17 -5.07 -26.68
CA ILE A 138 10.18 -6.53 -26.48
C ILE A 138 10.22 -6.80 -24.97
N ASN A 139 9.05 -7.24 -24.49
CA ASN A 139 8.82 -8.36 -23.59
C ASN A 139 10.05 -8.96 -22.90
N ASN A 140 10.05 -8.90 -21.57
CA ASN A 140 10.40 -10.10 -20.83
C ASN A 140 9.15 -10.96 -20.71
N ASN A 141 9.06 -11.93 -21.60
CA ASN A 141 8.29 -13.14 -21.39
C ASN A 141 8.72 -13.75 -20.04
N ILE A 142 7.89 -13.60 -19.01
CA ILE A 142 7.72 -14.70 -18.06
C ILE A 142 6.74 -15.66 -18.73
N THR A 143 7.24 -16.46 -19.68
CA THR A 143 6.53 -17.65 -20.12
C THR A 143 6.79 -18.75 -19.11
N THR A 144 5.89 -18.84 -18.14
CA THR A 144 5.32 -20.13 -17.73
C THR A 144 3.81 -20.01 -17.91
N THR A 145 3.37 -20.41 -19.11
CA THR A 145 2.18 -21.24 -19.35
C THR A 145 0.92 -20.96 -18.52
N THR A 146 -0.09 -20.41 -19.21
CA THR A 146 -1.54 -20.45 -18.91
C THR A 146 -2.11 -19.63 -17.73
N GLY A 147 -1.33 -18.86 -16.98
CA GLY A 147 -1.83 -18.11 -15.80
C GLY A 147 -2.15 -16.61 -15.96
N THR A 148 -1.90 -16.00 -17.12
CA THR A 148 -1.92 -14.53 -17.28
C THR A 148 -3.32 -13.90 -17.25
N THR A 149 -4.37 -14.62 -17.65
CA THR A 149 -5.75 -14.09 -17.66
C THR A 149 -6.37 -14.01 -16.27
N GLU A 150 -6.04 -15.00 -15.43
CA GLU A 150 -6.67 -15.12 -14.12
C GLU A 150 -6.13 -14.10 -13.13
N ILE A 151 -4.81 -13.98 -13.05
CA ILE A 151 -4.20 -12.98 -12.18
C ILE A 151 -4.41 -11.55 -12.69
N GLY A 152 -4.43 -11.36 -14.02
CA GLY A 152 -4.79 -10.09 -14.64
C GLY A 152 -6.16 -9.59 -14.19
N SER A 153 -7.15 -10.49 -14.10
CA SER A 153 -8.49 -10.18 -13.60
C SER A 153 -8.48 -9.68 -12.15
N ILE A 154 -7.57 -10.19 -11.31
CA ILE A 154 -7.42 -9.74 -9.92
C ILE A 154 -6.84 -8.32 -9.89
N TYR A 155 -5.84 -8.04 -10.72
CA TYR A 155 -5.26 -6.70 -10.84
C TYR A 155 -6.29 -5.68 -11.32
N GLU A 156 -7.00 -5.99 -12.40
CA GLU A 156 -8.06 -5.12 -12.94
C GLU A 156 -9.16 -4.85 -11.90
N PHE A 157 -9.62 -5.90 -11.20
CA PHE A 157 -10.63 -5.75 -10.16
C PHE A 157 -10.15 -4.85 -9.03
N TRP A 158 -8.90 -5.02 -8.60
CA TRP A 158 -8.30 -4.16 -7.58
C TRP A 158 -8.23 -2.72 -8.04
N GLU A 159 -7.67 -2.45 -9.22
CA GLU A 159 -7.46 -1.08 -9.71
C GLU A 159 -8.78 -0.35 -9.92
N SER A 160 -9.83 -1.06 -10.36
CA SER A 160 -11.17 -0.52 -10.56
C SER A 160 -11.88 -0.13 -9.25
N ASN A 161 -11.68 -0.90 -8.16
CA ASN A 161 -12.45 -0.72 -6.92
C ASN A 161 -11.67 -0.09 -5.77
N VAL A 162 -10.35 -0.25 -5.77
CA VAL A 162 -9.46 0.17 -4.69
C VAL A 162 -8.61 1.37 -5.09
N GLY A 163 -7.93 1.26 -6.24
CA GLY A 163 -7.00 2.26 -6.77
C GLY A 163 -5.71 1.63 -7.31
N SER A 164 -4.81 2.45 -7.85
CA SER A 164 -3.60 1.99 -8.53
C SER A 164 -2.75 1.04 -7.69
N LEU A 165 -2.27 -0.02 -8.32
CA LEU A 165 -1.37 -0.98 -7.71
C LEU A 165 0.06 -0.43 -7.70
N SER A 166 0.72 -0.49 -6.54
CA SER A 166 2.17 -0.24 -6.48
C SER A 166 2.93 -1.49 -6.93
N PRO A 167 4.20 -1.38 -7.38
CA PRO A 167 5.00 -2.55 -7.75
C PRO A 167 5.07 -3.61 -6.65
N TYR A 168 5.19 -3.18 -5.39
CA TYR A 168 5.16 -4.06 -4.23
C TYR A 168 3.85 -4.85 -4.12
N LEU A 169 2.72 -4.18 -4.41
CA LEU A 169 1.40 -4.79 -4.29
C LEU A 169 1.12 -5.77 -5.44
N TYR A 170 1.66 -5.51 -6.64
CA TYR A 170 1.68 -6.50 -7.72
C TYR A 170 2.42 -7.77 -7.30
N GLU A 171 3.65 -7.65 -6.78
CA GLU A 171 4.42 -8.81 -6.29
C GLU A 171 3.70 -9.53 -5.14
N GLU A 172 3.04 -8.78 -4.25
CA GLU A 172 2.32 -9.36 -3.13
C GLU A 172 1.07 -10.14 -3.56
N ILE A 173 0.29 -9.62 -4.51
CA ILE A 173 -0.86 -10.32 -5.09
C ILE A 173 -0.40 -11.53 -5.92
N GLN A 174 0.71 -11.42 -6.66
CA GLN A 174 1.34 -12.53 -7.35
C GLN A 174 1.69 -13.67 -6.41
N ALA A 175 2.39 -13.37 -5.31
CA ALA A 175 2.75 -14.39 -4.32
C ALA A 175 1.50 -15.05 -3.70
N ILE A 176 0.45 -14.27 -3.38
CA ILE A 176 -0.81 -14.82 -2.88
C ILE A 176 -1.44 -15.76 -3.93
N TYR A 177 -1.46 -15.37 -5.19
CA TYR A 177 -2.00 -16.18 -6.27
C TYR A 177 -1.24 -17.51 -6.41
N ASP A 178 0.09 -17.46 -6.40
CA ASP A 178 0.93 -18.64 -6.50
C ASP A 178 0.70 -19.59 -5.31
N ASP A 179 0.62 -19.06 -4.07
CA ASP A 179 0.29 -19.86 -2.88
C ASP A 179 -1.09 -20.52 -2.99
N TRP A 180 -2.09 -19.80 -3.50
CA TRP A 180 -3.46 -20.29 -3.62
C TRP A 180 -3.64 -21.28 -4.76
N LYS A 181 -2.86 -21.15 -5.83
CA LYS A 181 -2.86 -22.06 -6.98
C LYS A 181 -2.45 -23.48 -6.58
N GLU A 182 -1.63 -23.63 -5.54
CA GLU A 182 -1.20 -24.94 -5.03
C GLU A 182 -2.30 -25.68 -4.25
N VAL A 183 -3.29 -24.97 -3.71
CA VAL A 183 -4.33 -25.57 -2.84
C VAL A 183 -5.75 -25.48 -3.39
N SER A 184 -6.02 -24.56 -4.30
CA SER A 184 -7.32 -24.31 -4.87
C SER A 184 -7.32 -24.51 -6.38
N LYS A 185 -8.40 -25.11 -6.90
CA LYS A 185 -8.68 -25.14 -8.34
C LYS A 185 -9.29 -23.82 -8.86
N GLN A 186 -9.64 -22.90 -7.96
CA GLN A 186 -10.29 -21.62 -8.24
C GLN A 186 -9.58 -20.47 -7.49
N PRO A 187 -8.24 -20.33 -7.62
CA PRO A 187 -7.46 -19.39 -6.81
C PRO A 187 -7.89 -17.94 -7.06
N LYS A 188 -8.20 -17.60 -8.31
CA LYS A 188 -8.69 -16.28 -8.71
C LYS A 188 -9.99 -15.93 -8.00
N GLU A 189 -10.98 -16.81 -8.04
CA GLU A 189 -12.29 -16.57 -7.44
C GLU A 189 -12.15 -16.41 -5.92
N MET A 190 -11.33 -17.25 -5.26
CA MET A 190 -11.06 -17.11 -3.83
C MET A 190 -10.47 -15.73 -3.51
N ILE A 191 -9.43 -15.31 -4.23
CA ILE A 191 -8.78 -14.02 -3.99
C ILE A 191 -9.77 -12.86 -4.24
N LEU A 192 -10.55 -12.90 -5.32
CA LEU A 192 -11.55 -11.87 -5.62
C LEU A 192 -12.61 -11.77 -4.51
N GLU A 193 -13.13 -12.89 -4.02
CA GLU A 193 -14.10 -12.90 -2.92
C GLU A 193 -13.51 -12.34 -1.61
N SER A 194 -12.23 -12.58 -1.36
CA SER A 194 -11.56 -12.00 -0.18
C SER A 194 -11.42 -10.48 -0.28
N ILE A 195 -11.19 -9.95 -1.49
CA ILE A 195 -11.13 -8.51 -1.75
C ILE A 195 -12.52 -7.90 -1.59
N LYS A 196 -13.58 -8.52 -2.16
CA LYS A 196 -14.96 -8.07 -1.98
C LYS A 196 -15.35 -8.00 -0.50
N MET A 197 -15.07 -9.04 0.27
CA MET A 197 -15.35 -9.06 1.69
C MET A 197 -14.59 -7.98 2.47
N ALA A 198 -13.38 -7.63 2.05
CA ALA A 198 -12.64 -6.50 2.61
C ALA A 198 -13.30 -5.15 2.27
N LEU A 199 -13.74 -4.98 1.01
CA LEU A 199 -14.43 -3.79 0.52
C LEU A 199 -15.78 -3.56 1.23
N ASP A 200 -16.57 -4.61 1.46
CA ASP A 200 -17.84 -4.55 2.20
C ASP A 200 -17.66 -4.08 3.65
N LYS A 201 -16.45 -4.29 4.20
CA LYS A 201 -16.06 -3.78 5.52
C LYS A 201 -15.45 -2.38 5.48
N GLY A 202 -15.35 -1.77 4.29
CA GLY A 202 -14.65 -0.50 4.07
C GLY A 202 -13.14 -0.61 4.24
N VAL A 203 -12.56 -1.81 4.21
CA VAL A 203 -11.14 -2.06 4.45
C VAL A 203 -10.43 -2.35 3.13
N ARG A 204 -9.61 -1.40 2.67
CA ARG A 204 -8.81 -1.50 1.44
C ARG A 204 -7.35 -1.86 1.74
N ASN A 205 -7.14 -2.92 2.52
CA ASN A 205 -5.83 -3.29 3.03
C ASN A 205 -5.51 -4.76 2.72
N ILE A 206 -4.40 -5.00 2.01
CA ILE A 206 -3.91 -6.32 1.64
C ILE A 206 -3.63 -7.23 2.86
N SER A 207 -3.25 -6.66 4.01
CA SER A 207 -3.08 -7.41 5.26
C SER A 207 -4.40 -7.98 5.78
N TYR A 208 -5.51 -7.25 5.59
CA TYR A 208 -6.84 -7.73 5.96
C TYR A 208 -7.26 -8.89 5.05
N ILE A 209 -7.02 -8.74 3.75
CA ILE A 209 -7.24 -9.80 2.76
C ILE A 209 -6.43 -11.06 3.09
N LYS A 210 -5.14 -10.93 3.40
CA LYS A 210 -4.31 -12.04 3.88
C LYS A 210 -4.89 -12.72 5.12
N THR A 211 -5.51 -11.97 6.02
CA THR A 211 -6.15 -12.53 7.22
C THR A 211 -7.40 -13.35 6.85
N ILE A 212 -8.21 -12.87 5.91
CA ILE A 212 -9.37 -13.61 5.38
C ILE A 212 -8.90 -14.91 4.72
N LEU A 213 -7.94 -14.82 3.80
CA LEU A 213 -7.39 -15.96 3.08
C LEU A 213 -6.76 -16.98 4.05
N LYS A 214 -6.01 -16.53 5.05
CA LYS A 214 -5.47 -17.41 6.09
C LYS A 214 -6.57 -18.15 6.85
N ARG A 215 -7.66 -17.46 7.21
CA ARG A 215 -8.82 -18.10 7.88
C ARG A 215 -9.41 -19.22 7.03
N TRP A 216 -9.60 -18.97 5.73
CA TRP A 216 -10.12 -19.97 4.80
C TRP A 216 -9.16 -21.15 4.66
N TYR A 217 -7.87 -20.89 4.57
CA TYR A 217 -6.85 -21.92 4.53
C TYR A 217 -6.89 -22.81 5.78
N ASP A 218 -6.88 -22.20 6.97
CA ASP A 218 -6.91 -22.91 8.26
C ASP A 218 -8.18 -23.77 8.41
N ASN A 219 -9.30 -23.32 7.83
CA ASN A 219 -10.58 -24.02 7.83
C ASN A 219 -10.76 -24.99 6.64
N ARG A 220 -9.73 -25.18 5.80
CA ARG A 220 -9.76 -26.04 4.61
C ARG A 220 -10.82 -25.66 3.57
N ILE A 221 -11.09 -24.37 3.42
CA ILE A 221 -12.03 -23.81 2.44
C ILE A 221 -11.21 -23.38 1.21
N TYR A 222 -11.26 -24.17 0.15
CA TYR A 222 -10.44 -23.96 -1.05
C TYR A 222 -11.24 -23.77 -2.34
N ASN A 223 -12.57 -23.71 -2.29
CA ASN A 223 -13.42 -23.49 -3.45
C ASN A 223 -14.64 -22.65 -3.06
N ILE A 224 -15.33 -22.13 -4.07
CA ILE A 224 -16.46 -21.22 -3.87
C ILE A 224 -17.68 -21.91 -3.23
N GLU A 225 -17.87 -23.21 -3.44
CA GLU A 225 -18.98 -23.95 -2.85
C GLU A 225 -18.82 -24.05 -1.33
N ASP A 226 -17.64 -24.46 -0.86
CA ASP A 226 -17.30 -24.51 0.56
C ASP A 226 -17.31 -23.12 1.19
N LEU A 227 -16.90 -22.09 0.44
CA LEU A 227 -16.93 -20.72 0.91
C LEU A 227 -18.35 -20.22 1.15
N LYS A 228 -19.28 -20.50 0.23
CA LYS A 228 -20.70 -20.18 0.42
C LYS A 228 -21.27 -20.91 1.64
N ALA A 229 -20.94 -22.18 1.83
CA ALA A 229 -21.35 -22.93 3.00
C ALA A 229 -20.79 -22.34 4.32
N ASP A 230 -19.55 -21.85 4.34
CA ASP A 230 -18.96 -21.13 5.49
C ASP A 230 -19.70 -19.82 5.77
N GLN A 231 -20.02 -19.05 4.73
CA GLN A 231 -20.77 -17.80 4.85
C GLN A 231 -22.17 -18.03 5.41
N GLU A 232 -22.92 -19.00 4.89
CA GLU A 232 -24.24 -19.37 5.42
C GLU A 232 -24.17 -19.82 6.89
N ARG A 233 -23.16 -20.62 7.25
CA ARG A 233 -22.94 -21.04 8.65
C ARG A 233 -22.66 -19.84 9.54
N PHE A 234 -21.87 -18.88 9.05
CA PHE A 234 -21.56 -17.67 9.79
C PHE A 234 -22.81 -16.82 10.02
N GLU A 235 -23.66 -16.64 9.00
CA GLU A 235 -24.95 -15.92 9.10
C GLU A 235 -25.91 -16.59 10.10
N LYS A 236 -26.13 -17.91 9.96
CA LYS A 236 -26.94 -18.69 10.92
C LYS A 236 -26.40 -18.57 12.35
N SER A 237 -25.07 -18.52 12.52
CA SER A 237 -24.45 -18.33 13.84
C SER A 237 -24.67 -16.93 14.43
N LYS A 238 -24.74 -15.90 13.57
CA LYS A 238 -25.00 -14.51 13.95
C LYS A 238 -26.45 -14.33 14.39
N GLU A 239 -27.39 -14.91 13.65
CA GLU A 239 -28.82 -14.97 14.02
C GLU A 239 -29.04 -15.69 15.34
N ASN A 240 -28.40 -16.84 15.54
CA ASN A 240 -28.50 -17.60 16.79
C ASN A 240 -27.93 -16.82 18.00
N LYS A 241 -26.84 -16.06 17.82
CA LYS A 241 -26.31 -15.17 18.87
C LYS A 241 -27.24 -14.00 19.16
N TYR A 242 -27.84 -13.40 18.14
CA TYR A 242 -28.84 -12.34 18.30
C TYR A 242 -30.07 -12.84 19.07
N ASN A 243 -30.62 -13.99 18.67
CA ASN A 243 -31.76 -14.66 19.30
C ASN A 243 -31.48 -15.09 20.75
N LYS A 244 -30.24 -15.45 21.07
CA LYS A 244 -29.83 -15.76 22.46
C LYS A 244 -29.73 -14.49 23.32
N LYS A 245 -29.37 -13.34 22.73
CA LYS A 245 -29.26 -12.05 23.41
C LYS A 245 -30.64 -11.43 23.67
N THR A 246 -31.59 -11.55 22.73
CA THR A 246 -32.99 -11.13 22.91
C THR A 246 -33.73 -11.99 23.93
N LYS A 247 -33.53 -13.32 23.94
CA LYS A 247 -34.09 -14.20 25.01
C LYS A 247 -33.57 -13.87 26.41
N LYS A 248 -32.33 -13.38 26.55
CA LYS A 248 -31.76 -12.96 27.84
C LYS A 248 -32.25 -11.57 28.28
N GLY A 249 -32.59 -10.70 27.32
CA GLY A 249 -33.21 -9.39 27.58
C GLY A 249 -34.69 -9.48 27.97
N ASN A 250 -35.45 -10.40 27.33
CA ASN A 250 -36.88 -10.60 27.61
C ASN A 250 -37.17 -11.36 28.92
N ALA A 251 -36.14 -11.84 29.63
CA ALA A 251 -36.29 -12.43 30.96
C ALA A 251 -36.38 -11.37 32.08
N ALA A 252 -35.99 -10.12 31.79
CA ALA A 252 -36.26 -8.98 32.66
C ALA A 252 -37.49 -8.25 32.10
N GLY A 253 -38.67 -8.65 32.59
CA GLY A 253 -39.97 -8.25 32.06
C GLY A 253 -40.10 -6.76 31.80
N TYR A 254 -40.17 -6.39 30.53
CA TYR A 254 -40.86 -5.20 30.04
C TYR A 254 -41.52 -5.56 28.70
N ASP A 255 -42.82 -5.36 28.64
CA ASP A 255 -43.69 -5.55 27.47
C ASP A 255 -43.32 -4.53 26.38
N ALA A 256 -42.37 -4.91 25.53
CA ALA A 256 -42.03 -4.14 24.34
C ALA A 256 -42.96 -4.58 23.20
N LYS A 257 -43.95 -3.72 22.91
CA LYS A 257 -44.79 -3.77 21.71
C LYS A 257 -44.01 -4.27 20.50
N GLN A 258 -44.57 -5.29 19.87
CA GLN A 258 -44.12 -5.97 18.67
C GLN A 258 -43.58 -4.99 17.62
N TRP A 259 -42.27 -4.97 17.40
CA TRP A 259 -41.67 -4.50 16.16
C TRP A 259 -41.32 -5.74 15.34
N THR A 260 -42.22 -6.12 14.43
CA THR A 260 -41.91 -7.09 13.39
C THR A 260 -41.08 -6.37 12.33
N TYR A 261 -39.80 -6.74 12.22
CA TYR A 261 -38.96 -6.33 11.10
C TYR A 261 -39.59 -6.86 9.81
N LEU A 262 -40.09 -5.96 8.96
CA LEU A 262 -40.48 -6.27 7.59
C LEU A 262 -39.18 -6.46 6.78
N SER A 263 -39.21 -7.30 5.74
CA SER A 263 -38.00 -7.49 4.92
C SER A 263 -37.59 -6.16 4.27
N GLU A 264 -36.31 -5.98 3.99
CA GLU A 264 -35.78 -4.77 3.33
C GLU A 264 -36.54 -4.45 2.01
N GLU A 265 -37.10 -5.48 1.38
CA GLU A 265 -37.94 -5.40 0.18
C GLU A 265 -39.29 -4.69 0.43
N GLU A 266 -39.92 -4.91 1.59
CA GLU A 266 -41.17 -4.24 1.99
C GLU A 266 -40.95 -2.79 2.46
N GLU A 267 -39.81 -2.50 3.09
CA GLU A 267 -39.44 -1.12 3.44
C GLU A 267 -39.15 -0.29 2.19
N MET A 268 -38.45 -0.85 1.20
CA MET A 268 -38.18 -0.19 -0.08
C MET A 268 -39.47 0.08 -0.88
N ARG A 269 -40.43 -0.85 -0.87
CA ARG A 269 -41.72 -0.68 -1.56
C ARG A 269 -42.56 0.45 -0.98
N ARG A 270 -42.51 0.62 0.35
CA ARG A 270 -43.16 1.73 1.05
C ARG A 270 -42.48 3.07 0.83
N PHE A 271 -41.16 3.08 0.67
CA PHE A 271 -40.40 4.32 0.51
C PHE A 271 -40.49 4.89 -0.90
N PHE A 272 -40.59 4.02 -1.93
CA PHE A 272 -40.61 4.46 -3.32
C PHE A 272 -42.00 4.63 -3.94
N GLY A 273 -43.08 4.14 -3.32
CA GLY A 273 -44.46 4.42 -3.70
C GLY A 273 -44.82 4.02 -5.15
N ASP A 274 -45.66 3.00 -5.30
CA ASP A 274 -46.24 2.67 -6.61
C ASP A 274 -47.07 3.88 -7.11
N ASN A 275 -46.70 4.42 -8.28
CA ASN A 275 -47.56 5.29 -9.09
C ASN A 275 -48.40 4.42 -10.04
#